data_AF-A0A2E0SPL7-F1
#
_entry.id   AF-A0A2E0SPL7-F1
#
_cell.length_a   1.000
_cell.length_b   1.000
_cell.length_c   1.000
_cell.angle_alpha   90.00
_cell.angle_beta   90.00
_cell.angle_gamma   90.00
#
_symmetry.space_group_name_H-M   'P 1'
#
loop_
_entity.id
_entity.type
_entity.pdbx_description
1 polymer ?
#
loop_
_entity_poly.entity_id
_entity_poly.type
_entity_poly.pdbx_seq_one_letter_code
_entity_poly.pdbx_strand_id
1 'polypeptide(L)'
;MSKKSDNGNNTSAAEDILRQFHPELYHKRKLDAGKGQVEESAPVETRSTPAPSSAPKKVEKVAPIHARPKARKAPSMSLSPSDWLYRFFNFFRDLIDWIATAAANSFLRYIINIYVVIALIVIVPTAYAGYKWWNKPPHFLADECYECFTTVHDDYFRMRSANASAAEWDGFVAESRDEVEDMVYNLENTSSVRQRERQLLMWIGKSYLLKMLEKRDGDINAEEQQYQTLLRDLHRVRRDRDNMDQRARYN
;
A
#
# COMPACT_ATOMS: atom_id res chain seq x y z
N MET A 1 -28.04 -63.66 -13.73
CA MET A 1 -28.35 -62.45 -14.53
C MET A 1 -27.62 -61.26 -13.96
N SER A 2 -27.21 -60.35 -14.83
CA SER A 2 -26.06 -59.44 -14.71
C SER A 2 -26.47 -58.01 -14.35
N LYS A 3 -25.54 -57.29 -13.67
CA LYS A 3 -25.33 -55.82 -13.62
C LYS A 3 -26.32 -55.01 -12.76
N LYS A 4 -25.93 -53.96 -12.03
CA LYS A 4 -24.81 -53.02 -12.27
C LYS A 4 -24.43 -52.31 -10.95
N SER A 5 -23.12 -52.18 -10.74
CA SER A 5 -22.46 -51.36 -9.74
C SER A 5 -22.48 -49.89 -10.19
N ASP A 6 -22.98 -48.99 -9.34
CA ASP A 6 -22.82 -47.55 -9.50
C ASP A 6 -21.45 -47.14 -8.99
N ASN A 7 -20.53 -46.99 -9.93
CA ASN A 7 -19.20 -46.45 -9.72
C ASN A 7 -19.32 -44.92 -9.60
N GLY A 8 -19.49 -44.43 -8.38
CA GLY A 8 -19.47 -43.01 -8.07
C GLY A 8 -18.09 -42.41 -8.38
N ASN A 9 -18.04 -41.56 -9.40
CA ASN A 9 -16.88 -40.71 -9.69
C ASN A 9 -16.67 -39.71 -8.54
N ASN A 10 -15.86 -40.11 -7.56
CA ASN A 10 -15.30 -39.21 -6.55
C ASN A 10 -14.31 -38.25 -7.23
N THR A 11 -14.82 -37.21 -7.85
CA THR A 11 -14.03 -36.00 -8.13
C THR A 11 -13.87 -35.28 -6.79
N SER A 12 -12.63 -35.28 -6.29
CA SER A 12 -12.28 -34.69 -5.00
C SER A 12 -12.63 -33.20 -5.01
N ALA A 13 -13.28 -32.69 -3.95
CA ALA A 13 -13.62 -31.27 -3.80
C ALA A 13 -12.42 -30.31 -4.03
N ALA A 14 -11.19 -30.83 -3.91
CA ALA A 14 -9.97 -30.10 -4.25
C ALA A 14 -9.82 -29.79 -5.75
N GLU A 15 -10.33 -30.63 -6.65
CA GLU A 15 -10.29 -30.41 -8.10
C GLU A 15 -11.26 -29.31 -8.53
N ASP A 16 -12.44 -29.23 -7.92
CA ASP A 16 -13.41 -28.16 -8.19
C ASP A 16 -12.91 -26.79 -7.70
N ILE A 17 -12.25 -26.75 -6.53
CA ILE A 17 -11.63 -25.52 -6.02
C ILE A 17 -10.48 -25.07 -6.94
N LEU A 18 -9.63 -25.99 -7.41
CA LEU A 18 -8.56 -25.67 -8.36
C LEU A 18 -9.10 -25.16 -9.70
N ARG A 19 -10.21 -25.72 -10.18
CA ARG A 19 -10.86 -25.30 -11.43
C ARG A 19 -11.51 -23.92 -11.32
N GLN A 20 -12.05 -23.58 -10.15
CA GLN A 20 -12.74 -22.31 -9.92
C GLN A 20 -11.79 -21.13 -9.66
N PHE A 21 -10.68 -21.35 -8.95
CA PHE A 21 -9.80 -20.27 -8.52
C PHE A 21 -8.47 -20.17 -9.29
N HIS A 22 -8.01 -21.25 -9.93
CA HIS A 22 -6.72 -21.27 -10.63
C HIS A 22 -6.74 -22.16 -11.90
N PRO A 23 -7.46 -21.76 -12.97
CA PRO A 23 -7.63 -22.57 -14.19
C PRO A 23 -6.29 -22.89 -14.90
N GLU A 24 -5.32 -21.97 -14.83
CA GLU A 24 -3.94 -22.14 -15.32
C GLU A 24 -3.23 -23.36 -14.70
N LEU A 25 -3.40 -23.57 -13.39
CA LEU A 25 -2.78 -24.68 -12.66
C LEU A 25 -3.48 -26.01 -12.91
N TYR A 26 -4.80 -25.98 -13.13
CA TYR A 26 -5.59 -27.16 -13.46
C TYR A 26 -5.18 -27.76 -14.82
N HIS A 27 -4.97 -26.92 -15.85
CA HIS A 27 -4.50 -27.38 -17.15
C HIS A 27 -3.07 -27.93 -17.11
N LYS A 28 -2.17 -27.31 -16.36
CA LYS A 28 -0.79 -27.79 -16.18
C LYS A 28 -0.75 -29.16 -15.49
N ARG A 29 -1.57 -29.37 -14.45
CA ARG A 29 -1.65 -30.65 -13.74
C ARG A 29 -2.21 -31.78 -14.59
N LYS A 30 -3.20 -31.51 -15.45
CA LYS A 30 -3.73 -32.52 -16.39
C LYS A 30 -2.76 -32.87 -17.51
N LEU A 31 -1.93 -31.94 -17.95
CA LEU A 31 -0.86 -32.21 -18.93
C LEU A 31 0.26 -33.08 -18.33
N ASP A 32 0.60 -32.86 -17.06
CA ASP A 32 1.63 -33.64 -16.36
C ASP A 32 1.12 -35.03 -15.96
N ALA A 33 -0.18 -35.17 -15.61
CA ALA A 33 -0.81 -36.47 -15.35
C ALA A 33 -1.03 -37.32 -16.62
N GLY A 34 -0.99 -36.70 -17.81
CA GLY A 34 -1.10 -37.37 -19.11
C GLY A 34 0.23 -37.85 -19.70
N LYS A 35 1.38 -37.58 -19.06
CA LYS A 35 2.72 -37.97 -19.53
C LYS A 35 3.32 -39.10 -18.69
N GLY A 36 2.55 -40.16 -18.51
CA GLY A 36 3.06 -41.45 -18.03
C GLY A 36 3.20 -42.43 -19.18
N GLN A 37 4.46 -42.78 -19.50
CA GLN A 37 4.93 -43.80 -20.46
C GLN A 37 4.78 -43.48 -21.97
N VAL A 38 5.92 -43.34 -22.66
CA VAL A 38 6.43 -44.32 -23.65
C VAL A 38 7.72 -43.78 -24.30
N GLU A 39 8.76 -44.63 -24.22
CA GLU A 39 9.91 -44.85 -25.12
C GLU A 39 11.05 -43.83 -25.33
N GLU A 40 12.16 -44.21 -24.70
CA GLU A 40 13.56 -44.17 -25.13
C GLU A 40 13.78 -44.59 -26.60
N SER A 41 14.30 -43.69 -27.44
CA SER A 41 15.27 -44.01 -28.50
C SER A 41 15.89 -42.72 -29.07
N ALA A 42 17.21 -42.58 -28.91
CA ALA A 42 18.07 -41.78 -29.80
C ALA A 42 18.42 -42.63 -31.04
N PRO A 43 19.33 -42.23 -31.98
CA PRO A 43 20.01 -40.94 -32.20
C PRO A 43 20.00 -40.50 -33.69
N VAL A 44 20.32 -39.24 -34.03
CA VAL A 44 21.09 -38.93 -35.27
C VAL A 44 21.95 -37.68 -35.07
N GLU A 45 23.20 -37.89 -35.44
CA GLU A 45 24.39 -37.06 -35.49
C GLU A 45 24.37 -36.12 -36.71
N THR A 46 24.76 -34.83 -36.56
CA THR A 46 25.65 -34.20 -37.55
C THR A 46 26.38 -32.98 -37.00
N ARG A 47 27.64 -32.94 -37.41
CA ARG A 47 28.80 -32.18 -36.96
C ARG A 47 29.02 -30.97 -37.88
N SER A 48 29.61 -29.90 -37.34
CA SER A 48 30.76 -29.13 -37.91
C SER A 48 30.60 -27.61 -37.89
N THR A 49 31.35 -26.96 -36.99
CA THR A 49 32.05 -25.69 -37.21
C THR A 49 33.38 -25.99 -37.95
N PRO A 50 34.04 -25.04 -38.66
CA PRO A 50 34.72 -23.90 -38.02
C PRO A 50 34.74 -22.55 -38.81
N ALA A 51 35.14 -21.51 -38.07
CA ALA A 51 35.54 -20.14 -38.47
C ALA A 51 36.79 -20.13 -39.41
N PRO A 52 37.47 -19.00 -39.79
CA PRO A 52 37.35 -17.60 -39.31
C PRO A 52 37.49 -16.50 -40.39
N SER A 53 37.16 -15.24 -40.05
CA SER A 53 37.74 -14.10 -40.79
C SER A 53 37.79 -12.82 -39.94
N SER A 54 39.03 -12.46 -39.66
CA SER A 54 39.64 -11.12 -39.54
C SER A 54 38.85 -9.94 -38.96
N ALA A 55 39.34 -9.48 -37.81
CA ALA A 55 39.10 -8.17 -37.24
C ALA A 55 39.73 -7.02 -38.05
N PRO A 56 39.21 -5.79 -37.91
CA PRO A 56 40.07 -4.62 -37.82
C PRO A 56 39.90 -3.90 -36.48
N LYS A 57 41.06 -3.55 -35.91
CA LYS A 57 41.29 -2.76 -34.70
C LYS A 57 40.33 -1.57 -34.58
N LYS A 58 39.57 -1.52 -33.48
CA LYS A 58 38.87 -0.31 -33.05
C LYS A 58 39.70 0.39 -31.98
N VAL A 59 40.06 1.62 -32.31
CA VAL A 59 40.87 2.58 -31.56
C VAL A 59 40.37 2.73 -30.12
N GLU A 60 41.30 2.53 -29.18
CA GLU A 60 41.17 2.77 -27.76
C GLU A 60 40.95 4.28 -27.52
N LYS A 61 39.69 4.68 -27.32
CA LYS A 61 39.36 6.00 -26.79
C LYS A 61 39.60 5.97 -25.28
N VAL A 62 40.76 6.50 -24.90
CA VAL A 62 41.09 6.91 -23.53
C VAL A 62 39.98 7.82 -23.01
N ALA A 63 39.20 7.34 -22.05
CA ALA A 63 38.22 8.16 -21.35
C ALA A 63 38.96 9.11 -20.39
N PRO A 64 38.61 10.42 -20.37
CA PRO A 64 39.26 11.37 -19.48
C PRO A 64 38.95 11.07 -18.01
N ILE A 65 40.03 10.94 -17.25
CA ILE A 65 40.09 10.82 -15.80
C ILE A 65 39.58 12.13 -15.19
N HIS A 66 38.27 12.26 -15.00
CA HIS A 66 37.67 13.21 -14.04
C HIS A 66 36.31 12.68 -13.58
N ALA A 67 36.33 11.54 -12.88
CA ALA A 67 35.22 11.16 -12.03
C ALA A 67 35.21 12.09 -10.81
N ARG A 68 34.20 12.95 -10.73
CA ARG A 68 33.88 13.75 -9.53
C ARG A 68 33.88 12.85 -8.29
N PRO A 69 34.38 13.32 -7.13
CA PRO A 69 34.26 12.56 -5.91
C PRO A 69 32.78 12.24 -5.68
N LYS A 70 32.44 10.94 -5.63
CA LYS A 70 31.15 10.48 -5.12
C LYS A 70 31.03 11.10 -3.73
N ALA A 71 30.17 12.10 -3.59
CA ALA A 71 29.75 12.56 -2.28
C ALA A 71 29.23 11.32 -1.55
N ARG A 72 30.01 10.84 -0.57
CA ARG A 72 29.55 9.89 0.42
C ARG A 72 28.28 10.52 0.97
N LYS A 73 27.11 9.98 0.63
CA LYS A 73 25.87 10.35 1.31
C LYS A 73 26.19 10.21 2.80
N ALA A 74 26.16 11.33 3.51
CA ALA A 74 26.20 11.29 4.97
C ALA A 74 25.14 10.26 5.39
N PRO A 75 25.44 9.38 6.36
CA PRO A 75 24.42 8.49 6.87
C PRO A 75 23.26 9.38 7.29
N SER A 76 22.12 9.25 6.58
CA SER A 76 20.87 9.83 7.02
C SER A 76 20.69 9.28 8.42
N MET A 77 20.89 10.10 9.44
CA MET A 77 20.46 9.80 10.80
C MET A 77 18.94 9.78 10.74
N SER A 78 18.38 8.67 10.25
CA SER A 78 17.01 8.30 10.54
C SER A 78 17.02 7.97 12.03
N LEU A 79 16.92 9.02 12.85
CA LEU A 79 16.60 8.86 14.26
C LEU A 79 15.30 8.07 14.29
N SER A 80 15.39 6.84 14.78
CA SER A 80 14.19 6.06 15.11
C SER A 80 13.32 6.95 16.00
N PRO A 81 11.99 6.96 15.84
CA PRO A 81 11.09 7.68 16.73
C PRO A 81 11.35 7.36 18.21
N SER A 82 11.84 6.15 18.53
CA SER A 82 12.27 5.77 19.87
C SER A 82 13.48 6.57 20.39
N ASP A 83 14.45 6.87 19.52
CA ASP A 83 15.67 7.60 19.88
C ASP A 83 15.39 9.09 20.07
N TRP A 84 14.46 9.64 19.29
CA TRP A 84 13.98 11.01 19.48
C TRP A 84 13.25 11.14 20.82
N LEU A 85 12.34 10.22 21.13
CA LEU A 85 11.65 10.19 22.43
C LEU A 85 12.63 10.03 23.59
N TYR A 86 13.59 9.12 23.49
CA TYR A 86 14.59 8.91 24.54
C TYR A 86 15.45 10.16 24.80
N ARG A 87 15.91 10.83 23.73
CA ARG A 87 16.64 12.10 23.85
C ARG A 87 15.79 13.21 24.43
N PHE A 88 14.52 13.28 24.04
CA PHE A 88 13.57 14.26 24.57
C PHE A 88 13.34 14.04 26.07
N PHE A 89 13.06 12.81 26.51
CA PHE A 89 12.88 12.49 27.93
C PHE A 89 14.14 12.75 28.76
N ASN A 90 15.33 12.41 28.25
CA ASN A 90 16.59 12.71 28.93
C ASN A 90 16.84 14.22 29.03
N PHE A 91 16.53 14.99 27.99
CA PHE A 91 16.62 16.45 28.05
C PHE A 91 15.68 17.02 29.13
N PHE A 92 14.44 16.55 29.22
CA PHE A 92 13.53 16.99 30.28
C PHE A 92 14.00 16.57 31.67
N ARG A 93 14.54 15.36 31.83
CA ARG A 93 15.09 14.89 33.10
C ARG A 93 16.28 15.75 33.53
N ASP A 94 17.23 15.99 32.64
CA ASP A 94 18.42 16.77 32.94
C ASP A 94 18.07 18.26 33.18
N LEU A 95 17.05 18.78 32.50
CA LEU A 95 16.49 20.11 32.77
C LEU A 95 15.84 20.18 34.16
N ILE A 96 15.07 19.17 34.55
CA ILE A 96 14.45 19.08 35.88
C ILE A 96 15.53 18.99 36.97
N ASP A 97 16.55 18.16 36.79
CA ASP A 97 17.65 18.01 37.73
C ASP A 97 18.47 19.31 37.85
N TRP A 98 18.74 20.00 36.73
CA TRP A 98 19.39 21.31 36.73
C TRP A 98 18.57 22.36 37.48
N ILE A 99 17.25 22.43 37.22
CA ILE A 99 16.32 23.34 37.90
C ILE A 99 16.23 23.02 39.40
N ALA A 100 16.17 21.74 39.78
CA ALA A 100 16.12 21.30 41.18
C ALA A 100 17.41 21.68 41.95
N THR A 101 18.56 21.62 41.26
CA THR A 101 19.86 22.02 41.81
C THR A 101 19.98 23.54 41.95
N ALA A 102 19.45 24.30 40.99
CA ALA A 102 19.39 25.77 41.06
C ALA A 102 18.43 26.29 42.16
N ALA A 103 17.50 25.45 42.61
CA ALA A 103 16.48 25.76 43.62
C ALA A 103 16.91 25.45 45.06
N ALA A 104 18.13 25.77 45.47
CA ALA A 104 18.62 25.48 46.82
C ALA A 104 17.87 26.23 47.95
N ASN A 105 17.08 27.26 47.64
CA ASN A 105 16.24 27.98 48.60
C ASN A 105 14.75 27.57 48.52
N SER A 106 14.12 27.38 49.69
CA SER A 106 12.77 26.82 49.86
C SER A 106 11.66 27.46 49.04
N PHE A 107 11.75 28.78 48.78
CA PHE A 107 10.77 29.51 47.98
C PHE A 107 10.88 29.22 46.47
N LEU A 108 12.11 29.08 45.96
CA LEU A 108 12.34 28.79 44.54
C LEU A 108 11.84 27.38 44.18
N ARG A 109 12.00 26.41 45.08
CA ARG A 109 11.45 25.04 44.92
C ARG A 109 9.93 25.04 44.76
N TYR A 110 9.24 25.89 45.51
CA TYR A 110 7.78 25.97 45.45
C TYR A 110 7.31 26.54 44.10
N ILE A 111 7.94 27.62 43.64
CA ILE A 111 7.67 28.21 42.32
C ILE A 111 7.97 27.21 41.20
N ILE A 112 9.09 26.52 41.26
CA ILE A 112 9.48 25.49 40.28
C ILE A 112 8.49 24.34 40.26
N ASN A 113 8.05 23.82 41.41
CA ASN A 113 7.05 22.76 41.47
C ASN A 113 5.73 23.20 40.82
N ILE A 114 5.29 24.45 41.03
CA ILE A 114 4.10 24.99 40.36
C ILE A 114 4.28 24.98 38.84
N TYR A 115 5.43 25.46 38.33
CA TYR A 115 5.69 25.46 36.88
C TYR A 115 5.81 24.05 36.28
N VAL A 116 6.41 23.09 36.99
CA VAL A 116 6.48 21.69 36.54
C VAL A 116 5.08 21.07 36.50
N VAL A 117 4.24 21.33 37.49
CA VAL A 117 2.85 20.86 37.51
C VAL A 117 2.04 21.50 36.37
N ILE A 118 2.18 22.80 36.13
CA ILE A 118 1.53 23.48 35.00
C ILE A 118 2.03 22.91 33.66
N ALA A 119 3.34 22.71 33.52
CA ALA A 119 3.92 22.11 32.32
C ALA A 119 3.38 20.68 32.09
N LEU A 120 3.26 19.85 33.14
CA LEU A 120 2.65 18.53 33.04
C LEU A 120 1.16 18.60 32.66
N ILE A 121 0.39 19.54 33.23
CA ILE A 121 -1.03 19.75 32.91
C ILE A 121 -1.21 20.19 31.45
N VAL A 122 -0.25 20.87 30.83
CA VAL A 122 -0.34 21.29 29.43
C VAL A 122 0.24 20.22 28.49
N ILE A 123 1.42 19.68 28.80
CA ILE A 123 2.16 18.74 27.94
C ILE A 123 1.47 17.38 27.89
N VAL A 124 0.94 16.86 29.03
CA VAL A 124 0.34 15.52 29.04
C VAL A 124 -0.92 15.46 28.19
N PRO A 125 -1.90 16.39 28.30
CA PRO A 125 -3.08 16.39 27.43
C PRO A 125 -2.75 16.68 25.98
N THR A 126 -1.79 17.56 25.67
CA THR A 126 -1.41 17.84 24.27
C THR A 126 -0.67 16.67 23.64
N ALA A 127 0.25 16.03 24.36
CA ALA A 127 0.91 14.80 23.92
C ALA A 127 -0.10 13.65 23.78
N TYR A 128 -1.08 13.55 24.68
CA TYR A 128 -2.16 12.56 24.58
C TYR A 128 -3.09 12.82 23.39
N ALA A 129 -3.43 14.09 23.13
CA ALA A 129 -4.20 14.48 21.96
C ALA A 129 -3.44 14.19 20.65
N GLY A 130 -2.14 14.51 20.59
CA GLY A 130 -1.26 14.16 19.48
C GLY A 130 -1.14 12.66 19.29
N TYR A 131 -0.96 11.90 20.38
CA TYR A 131 -0.95 10.43 20.36
C TYR A 131 -2.28 9.85 19.87
N LYS A 132 -3.40 10.40 20.34
CA LYS A 132 -4.74 9.98 19.92
C LYS A 132 -4.96 10.31 18.45
N TRP A 133 -4.55 11.47 17.97
CA TRP A 133 -4.63 11.86 16.56
C TRP A 133 -3.75 10.96 15.67
N TRP A 134 -2.56 10.57 16.14
CA TRP A 134 -1.68 9.66 15.41
C TRP A 134 -2.22 8.23 15.35
N ASN A 135 -2.77 7.70 16.45
CA ASN A 135 -3.22 6.30 16.52
C ASN A 135 -4.68 6.09 16.13
N LYS A 136 -5.49 7.13 16.30
CA LYS A 136 -6.91 7.20 15.93
C LYS A 136 -7.14 8.52 15.20
N PRO A 137 -6.56 8.69 14.00
CA PRO A 137 -6.84 9.82 13.17
C PRO A 137 -8.36 9.92 12.97
N PRO A 138 -8.89 11.15 12.93
CA PRO A 138 -10.33 11.38 12.94
C PRO A 138 -11.01 10.74 11.73
N HIS A 139 -12.20 10.20 11.95
CA HIS A 139 -12.95 9.39 10.97
C HIS A 139 -13.37 10.17 9.72
N PHE A 140 -13.48 11.50 9.81
CA PHE A 140 -13.86 12.37 8.70
C PHE A 140 -13.04 12.09 7.44
N LEU A 141 -11.74 11.80 7.59
CA LEU A 141 -10.85 11.57 6.45
C LEU A 141 -11.28 10.34 5.62
N ALA A 142 -11.77 9.27 6.25
CA ALA A 142 -12.17 8.08 5.51
C ALA A 142 -13.52 8.27 4.79
N ASP A 143 -14.44 9.03 5.38
CA ASP A 143 -15.74 9.31 4.79
C ASP A 143 -15.60 10.29 3.61
N GLU A 144 -14.85 11.39 3.80
CA GLU A 144 -14.51 12.35 2.74
C GLU A 144 -13.80 11.67 1.55
N CYS A 145 -12.79 10.82 1.82
CA CYS A 145 -12.11 10.09 0.75
C CYS A 145 -13.04 9.14 -0.01
N TYR A 146 -13.97 8.50 0.68
CA TYR A 146 -14.93 7.63 0.02
C TYR A 146 -15.88 8.39 -0.90
N GLU A 147 -16.45 9.50 -0.40
CA GLU A 147 -17.37 10.33 -1.19
C GLU A 147 -16.66 10.91 -2.42
N CYS A 148 -15.43 11.40 -2.26
CA CYS A 148 -14.62 11.84 -3.39
C CYS A 148 -14.35 10.71 -4.40
N PHE A 149 -13.86 9.55 -3.95
CA PHE A 149 -13.49 8.47 -4.87
C PHE A 149 -14.67 7.87 -5.62
N THR A 150 -15.85 7.84 -5.00
CA THR A 150 -17.08 7.41 -5.67
C THR A 150 -17.59 8.46 -6.66
N THR A 151 -17.56 9.74 -6.29
CA THR A 151 -17.94 10.84 -7.19
C THR A 151 -17.04 10.90 -8.42
N VAL A 152 -15.71 10.84 -8.24
CA VAL A 152 -14.75 10.85 -9.34
C VAL A 152 -14.92 9.63 -10.25
N HIS A 153 -15.25 8.47 -9.67
CA HIS A 153 -15.51 7.25 -10.43
C HIS A 153 -16.78 7.37 -11.29
N ASP A 154 -17.88 7.85 -10.71
CA ASP A 154 -19.13 8.09 -11.45
C ASP A 154 -18.93 9.13 -12.56
N ASP A 155 -18.23 10.22 -12.25
CA ASP A 155 -17.93 11.29 -13.20
C ASP A 155 -17.03 10.81 -14.35
N TYR A 156 -16.05 9.94 -14.05
CA TYR A 156 -15.22 9.30 -15.07
C TYR A 156 -16.06 8.51 -16.08
N PHE A 157 -17.02 7.69 -15.61
CA PHE A 157 -17.91 6.94 -16.50
C PHE A 157 -18.91 7.83 -17.22
N ARG A 158 -19.39 8.90 -16.59
CA ARG A 158 -20.21 9.92 -17.25
C ARG A 158 -19.45 10.57 -18.41
N MET A 159 -18.18 10.94 -18.20
CA MET A 159 -17.34 11.56 -19.23
C MET A 159 -17.04 10.60 -20.39
N ARG A 160 -16.78 9.31 -20.11
CA ARG A 160 -16.58 8.30 -21.17
C ARG A 160 -17.85 8.02 -21.95
N SER A 161 -18.98 7.85 -21.28
CA SER A 161 -20.27 7.58 -21.95
C SER A 161 -20.77 8.77 -22.78
N ALA A 162 -20.49 9.99 -22.34
CA ALA A 162 -20.80 11.21 -23.09
C ALA A 162 -19.87 11.46 -24.29
N ASN A 163 -18.80 10.68 -24.46
CA ASN A 163 -17.72 10.94 -25.44
C ASN A 163 -17.22 12.39 -25.35
N ALA A 164 -16.91 12.85 -24.14
CA ALA A 164 -16.44 14.21 -23.88
C ALA A 164 -15.28 14.60 -24.81
N SER A 165 -15.22 15.88 -25.16
CA SER A 165 -14.14 16.41 -25.98
C SER A 165 -12.79 16.25 -25.27
N ALA A 166 -11.69 16.26 -26.04
CA ALA A 166 -10.36 16.12 -25.45
C ALA A 166 -10.07 17.22 -24.40
N ALA A 167 -10.50 18.45 -24.67
CA ALA A 167 -10.31 19.57 -23.74
C ALA A 167 -11.08 19.39 -22.42
N GLU A 168 -12.33 18.92 -22.49
CA GLU A 168 -13.12 18.64 -21.28
C GLU A 168 -12.56 17.45 -20.50
N TRP A 169 -12.07 16.43 -21.20
CA TRP A 169 -11.42 15.27 -20.59
C TRP A 169 -10.16 15.68 -19.84
N ASP A 170 -9.28 16.45 -20.49
CA ASP A 170 -8.02 16.89 -19.89
C ASP A 170 -8.26 17.80 -18.68
N GLY A 171 -9.30 18.66 -18.74
CA GLY A 171 -9.73 19.48 -17.61
C GLY A 171 -10.20 18.64 -16.43
N PHE A 172 -11.08 17.66 -16.68
CA PHE A 172 -11.55 16.72 -15.65
C PHE A 172 -10.39 15.92 -15.04
N VAL A 173 -9.50 15.37 -15.87
CA VAL A 173 -8.36 14.59 -15.36
C VAL A 173 -7.42 15.46 -14.53
N ALA A 174 -7.14 16.69 -14.93
CA ALA A 174 -6.28 17.58 -14.14
C ALA A 174 -6.88 17.87 -12.75
N GLU A 175 -8.15 18.22 -12.69
CA GLU A 175 -8.85 18.53 -11.43
C GLU A 175 -8.99 17.30 -10.53
N SER A 176 -9.55 16.21 -11.06
CA SER A 176 -9.79 15.00 -10.27
C SER A 176 -8.52 14.27 -9.87
N ARG A 177 -7.44 14.36 -10.68
CA ARG A 177 -6.17 13.74 -10.33
C ARG A 177 -5.53 14.41 -9.13
N ASP A 178 -5.46 15.75 -9.12
CA ASP A 178 -4.85 16.49 -8.02
C ASP A 178 -5.59 16.23 -6.70
N GLU A 179 -6.92 16.20 -6.75
CA GLU A 179 -7.76 15.89 -5.58
C GLU A 179 -7.53 14.45 -5.07
N VAL A 180 -7.55 13.47 -5.98
CA VAL A 180 -7.33 12.06 -5.60
C VAL A 180 -5.89 11.84 -5.10
N GLU A 181 -4.88 12.51 -5.68
CA GLU A 181 -3.49 12.40 -5.24
C GLU A 181 -3.29 12.95 -3.82
N ASP A 182 -3.91 14.09 -3.46
CA ASP A 182 -3.83 14.62 -2.10
C ASP A 182 -4.50 13.68 -1.07
N MET A 183 -5.68 13.16 -1.41
CA MET A 183 -6.37 12.18 -0.57
C MET A 183 -5.56 10.89 -0.41
N VAL A 184 -4.96 10.38 -1.48
CA VAL A 184 -4.08 9.21 -1.44
C VAL A 184 -2.86 9.49 -0.56
N TYR A 185 -2.23 10.66 -0.68
CA TYR A 185 -1.09 11.04 0.15
C TYR A 185 -1.46 11.02 1.65
N ASN A 186 -2.60 11.60 2.01
CA ASN A 186 -3.11 11.58 3.38
C ASN A 186 -3.43 10.14 3.86
N LEU A 187 -3.98 9.29 2.99
CA LEU A 187 -4.24 7.90 3.29
C LEU A 187 -2.96 7.06 3.41
N GLU A 188 -1.91 7.32 2.64
CA GLU A 188 -0.63 6.63 2.77
C GLU A 188 0.02 6.90 4.13
N ASN A 189 -0.06 8.15 4.61
CA ASN A 189 0.53 8.55 5.88
C ASN A 189 -0.28 8.09 7.10
N THR A 190 -1.58 7.83 6.92
CA THR A 190 -2.46 7.45 8.04
C THR A 190 -2.91 6.00 8.02
N SER A 191 -2.89 5.34 6.86
CA SER A 191 -3.33 3.95 6.74
C SER A 191 -2.36 2.99 7.44
N SER A 192 -2.92 2.01 8.11
CA SER A 192 -2.16 0.93 8.73
C SER A 192 -2.98 -0.35 8.68
N VAL A 193 -2.35 -1.50 8.95
CA VAL A 193 -3.04 -2.79 9.02
C VAL A 193 -4.19 -2.79 10.04
N ARG A 194 -4.09 -1.94 11.08
CA ARG A 194 -5.14 -1.76 12.10
C ARG A 194 -6.32 -0.92 11.59
N GLN A 195 -6.11 -0.12 10.56
CA GLN A 195 -7.09 0.79 9.98
C GLN A 195 -7.46 0.30 8.58
N ARG A 196 -8.10 -0.88 8.53
CA ARG A 196 -8.40 -1.62 7.29
C ARG A 196 -9.19 -0.78 6.29
N GLU A 197 -10.16 0.00 6.76
CA GLU A 197 -10.95 0.93 5.93
C GLU A 197 -10.07 1.89 5.13
N ARG A 198 -9.13 2.56 5.79
CA ARG A 198 -8.20 3.50 5.14
C ARG A 198 -7.23 2.80 4.21
N GLN A 199 -6.80 1.60 4.57
CA GLN A 199 -5.93 0.80 3.72
C GLN A 199 -6.64 0.42 2.40
N LEU A 200 -7.92 0.05 2.47
CA LEU A 200 -8.73 -0.24 1.28
C LEU A 200 -8.91 1.03 0.43
N LEU A 201 -9.26 2.16 1.05
CA LEU A 201 -9.36 3.45 0.35
C LEU A 201 -8.03 3.83 -0.33
N MET A 202 -6.91 3.70 0.38
CA MET A 202 -5.59 3.97 -0.19
C MET A 202 -5.33 3.12 -1.44
N TRP A 203 -5.68 1.82 -1.40
CA TRP A 203 -5.53 0.95 -2.57
C TRP A 203 -6.48 1.33 -3.71
N ILE A 204 -7.73 1.67 -3.40
CA ILE A 204 -8.73 2.12 -4.37
C ILE A 204 -8.20 3.35 -5.14
N GLY A 205 -7.80 4.40 -4.41
CA GLY A 205 -7.29 5.63 -5.01
C GLY A 205 -6.00 5.40 -5.79
N LYS A 206 -4.96 4.87 -5.12
CA LYS A 206 -3.61 4.75 -5.69
C LYS A 206 -3.51 3.75 -6.84
N SER A 207 -4.09 2.57 -6.67
CA SER A 207 -3.80 1.44 -7.56
C SER A 207 -4.74 1.35 -8.75
N TYR A 208 -5.93 1.96 -8.66
CA TYR A 208 -7.01 1.79 -9.62
C TYR A 208 -7.55 3.13 -10.11
N LEU A 209 -8.06 3.99 -9.22
CA LEU A 209 -8.72 5.24 -9.64
C LEU A 209 -7.77 6.15 -10.42
N LEU A 210 -6.56 6.41 -9.91
CA LEU A 210 -5.55 7.21 -10.62
C LEU A 210 -5.19 6.61 -12.00
N LYS A 211 -5.08 5.28 -12.09
CA LYS A 211 -4.77 4.61 -13.37
C LYS A 211 -5.94 4.65 -14.36
N MET A 212 -7.17 4.64 -13.86
CA MET A 212 -8.35 4.81 -14.69
C MET A 212 -8.39 6.22 -15.29
N LEU A 213 -8.08 7.26 -14.49
CA LEU A 213 -8.01 8.64 -14.97
C LEU A 213 -6.96 8.85 -16.07
N GLU A 214 -5.85 8.11 -16.06
CA GLU A 214 -4.84 8.13 -17.14
C GLU A 214 -5.36 7.54 -18.47
N LYS A 215 -6.41 6.73 -18.43
CA LYS A 215 -6.96 6.00 -19.59
C LYS A 215 -8.30 6.58 -20.03
N ARG A 216 -8.25 7.47 -21.03
CA ARG A 216 -9.45 7.93 -21.75
C ARG A 216 -10.08 6.83 -22.58
N ASP A 217 -9.25 6.18 -23.39
CA ASP A 217 -9.65 5.16 -24.35
C ASP A 217 -8.99 3.82 -24.03
N GLY A 218 -9.62 2.72 -24.47
CA GLY A 218 -9.11 1.36 -24.28
C GLY A 218 -9.78 0.59 -23.14
N ASP A 219 -9.28 -0.62 -22.93
CA ASP A 219 -9.81 -1.57 -21.95
C ASP A 219 -9.38 -1.20 -20.53
N ILE A 220 -10.37 -1.01 -19.67
CA ILE A 220 -10.25 -0.72 -18.24
C ILE A 220 -10.95 -1.77 -17.37
N ASN A 221 -11.48 -2.82 -17.99
CA ASN A 221 -12.33 -3.78 -17.28
C ASN A 221 -11.59 -4.44 -16.11
N ALA A 222 -10.29 -4.65 -16.25
CA ALA A 222 -9.45 -5.21 -15.20
C ALA A 222 -9.33 -4.26 -14.00
N GLU A 223 -9.03 -2.98 -14.22
CA GLU A 223 -8.96 -1.97 -13.18
C GLU A 223 -10.32 -1.76 -12.51
N GLU A 224 -11.38 -1.67 -13.30
CA GLU A 224 -12.75 -1.49 -12.82
C GLU A 224 -13.21 -2.66 -11.94
N GLN A 225 -12.98 -3.89 -12.38
CA GLN A 225 -13.37 -5.08 -11.61
C GLN A 225 -12.66 -5.12 -10.25
N GLN A 226 -11.39 -4.71 -10.19
CA GLN A 226 -10.63 -4.65 -8.95
C GLN A 226 -11.08 -3.49 -8.07
N TYR A 227 -11.36 -2.32 -8.65
CA TYR A 227 -11.95 -1.17 -7.96
C TYR A 227 -13.26 -1.57 -7.27
N GLN A 228 -14.18 -2.22 -8.00
CA GLN A 228 -15.46 -2.71 -7.48
C GLN A 228 -15.30 -3.78 -6.39
N THR A 229 -14.30 -4.64 -6.53
CA THR A 229 -13.99 -5.65 -5.51
C THR A 229 -13.55 -5.00 -4.20
N LEU A 230 -12.65 -4.02 -4.27
CA LEU A 230 -12.20 -3.30 -3.09
C LEU A 230 -13.29 -2.43 -2.46
N LEU A 231 -14.16 -1.81 -3.27
CA LEU A 231 -15.34 -1.10 -2.76
C LEU A 231 -16.27 -2.03 -1.98
N ARG A 232 -16.51 -3.24 -2.48
CA ARG A 232 -17.34 -4.23 -1.78
C ARG A 232 -16.73 -4.64 -0.44
N ASP A 233 -15.42 -4.85 -0.40
CA ASP A 233 -14.69 -5.13 0.84
C ASP A 233 -14.76 -3.94 1.80
N LEU A 234 -14.65 -2.72 1.30
CA LEU A 234 -14.78 -1.49 2.08
C LEU A 234 -16.15 -1.38 2.73
N HIS A 235 -17.22 -1.63 1.96
CA HIS A 235 -18.58 -1.66 2.48
C HIS A 235 -18.80 -2.70 3.57
N ARG A 236 -18.16 -3.87 3.44
CA ARG A 236 -18.18 -4.89 4.48
C ARG A 236 -17.52 -4.40 5.77
N VAL A 237 -16.33 -3.82 5.66
CA VAL A 237 -15.60 -3.26 6.82
C VAL A 237 -16.41 -2.16 7.51
N ARG A 238 -17.01 -1.25 6.74
CA ARG A 238 -17.87 -0.17 7.27
C ARG A 238 -19.09 -0.73 8.00
N ARG A 239 -19.78 -1.71 7.42
CA ARG A 239 -20.92 -2.37 8.07
C ARG A 239 -20.52 -3.05 9.37
N ASP A 240 -19.39 -3.77 9.38
CA ASP A 240 -18.90 -4.45 10.58
C ASP A 240 -18.56 -3.44 11.69
N ARG A 241 -17.98 -2.29 11.34
CA ARG A 241 -17.74 -1.16 12.26
C ARG A 241 -19.05 -0.62 12.83
N ASP A 242 -20.02 -0.29 11.98
CA ASP A 242 -21.29 0.30 12.41
C ASP A 242 -22.05 -0.67 13.34
N ASN A 243 -21.96 -1.98 13.08
CA ASN A 243 -22.50 -3.02 13.97
C ASN A 243 -21.79 -3.06 15.34
N MET A 244 -20.47 -2.88 15.38
CA MET A 244 -19.72 -2.81 16.64
C MET A 244 -20.08 -1.55 17.44
N ASP A 245 -20.19 -0.40 16.77
CA ASP A 245 -20.54 0.87 17.39
C ASP A 245 -21.98 0.84 17.94
N GLN A 246 -22.91 0.21 17.24
CA GLN A 246 -24.26 -0.02 17.76
C GLN A 246 -24.22 -0.90 19.01
N ARG A 247 -23.50 -2.03 18.99
CA ARG A 247 -23.37 -2.91 20.16
C ARG A 247 -22.77 -2.20 21.38
N ALA A 248 -21.80 -1.31 21.17
CA ALA A 248 -21.17 -0.54 22.23
C ALA A 248 -22.10 0.53 22.84
N ARG A 249 -23.15 0.97 22.12
CA ARG A 249 -24.13 1.93 22.64
C ARG A 249 -25.26 1.29 23.45
N TYR A 250 -25.54 0.01 23.21
CA TYR A 250 -26.65 -0.72 23.84
C TYR A 250 -26.23 -1.68 24.96
N ASN A 251 -24.92 -1.78 25.25
CA ASN A 251 -24.36 -2.51 26.39
C ASN A 251 -23.72 -1.53 27.38
#